data_AF-X1E9Q9-F1
#
_entry.id   AF-X1E9Q9-F1
#
_cell.length_a   1.000
_cell.length_b   1.000
_cell.length_c   1.000
_cell.angle_alpha   90.00
_cell.angle_beta   90.00
_cell.angle_gamma   90.00
#
_symmetry.space_group_name_H-M   'P 1'
#
loop_
_entity.id
_entity.type
_entity.pdbx_description
1 polymer ?
#
loop_
_entity_poly.entity_id
_entity_poly.type
_entity_poly.pdbx_seq_one_letter_code
_entity_poly.pdbx_strand_id
1 'polypeptide(L)'
;METNETGIKVKKVLWPTDFSSSAKKALPYITSLTMQYGAEIHVLYVIEDIAHHESWYGEFDRTHIDKLMQWSNKSAEKRLDQICGRYLEGCPLYIKHIAAGFEAAAISAAISMEEHAVKLYSESAETTSDPEAKALYKWLARWEREHLGLL
;
A
#
# COMPACT_ATOMS: atom_id res chain seq x y z
N MET A 1 -15.85 -34.69 -2.06
CA MET A 1 -16.14 -33.26 -2.35
C MET A 1 -14.80 -32.58 -2.45
N GLU A 2 -14.25 -32.49 -3.67
CA GLU A 2 -13.01 -31.77 -3.94
C GLU A 2 -13.33 -30.28 -4.00
N THR A 3 -12.70 -29.50 -3.12
CA THR A 3 -12.77 -28.05 -3.16
C THR A 3 -11.86 -27.56 -4.28
N ASN A 4 -12.42 -26.85 -5.26
CA ASN A 4 -11.68 -26.15 -6.33
C ASN A 4 -10.51 -25.35 -5.75
N GLU A 5 -9.27 -25.79 -6.01
CA GLU A 5 -8.03 -25.09 -5.63
C GLU A 5 -7.54 -24.10 -6.71
N THR A 6 -8.42 -23.40 -7.41
CA THR A 6 -8.07 -22.34 -8.38
C THR A 6 -8.31 -20.92 -7.83
N GLY A 7 -8.14 -20.75 -6.52
CA GLY A 7 -8.32 -19.46 -5.84
C GLY A 7 -7.03 -18.62 -5.79
N ILE A 8 -7.15 -17.32 -6.06
CA ILE A 8 -6.09 -16.33 -5.87
C ILE A 8 -5.45 -16.50 -4.49
N LYS A 9 -4.11 -16.60 -4.44
CA LYS A 9 -3.33 -16.63 -3.19
C LYS A 9 -2.69 -15.27 -2.91
N VAL A 10 -3.46 -14.35 -2.32
CA VAL A 10 -2.91 -13.07 -1.84
C VAL A 10 -2.09 -13.34 -0.58
N LYS A 11 -0.76 -13.21 -0.67
CA LYS A 11 0.14 -13.42 0.48
C LYS A 11 0.51 -12.12 1.20
N LYS A 12 0.56 -11.00 0.46
CA LYS A 12 1.01 -9.70 0.95
C LYS A 12 0.13 -8.60 0.38
N VAL A 13 -0.21 -7.64 1.21
CA VAL A 13 -0.98 -6.44 0.85
C VAL A 13 -0.16 -5.23 1.28
N LEU A 14 0.17 -4.33 0.36
CA LEU A 14 0.77 -3.05 0.70
C LEU A 14 -0.32 -1.97 0.71
N TRP A 15 -0.44 -1.27 1.84
CA TRP A 15 -1.34 -0.16 2.04
C TRP A 15 -0.55 1.15 2.17
N PRO A 16 -0.42 1.91 1.08
CA PRO A 16 0.09 3.27 1.17
C PRO A 16 -0.94 4.15 1.86
N THR A 17 -0.48 4.97 2.80
CA THR A 17 -1.34 5.90 3.52
C THR A 17 -0.63 7.23 3.70
N ASP A 18 -1.38 8.31 3.52
CA ASP A 18 -1.05 9.69 3.88
C ASP A 18 -1.89 10.15 5.09
N PHE A 19 -2.56 9.20 5.76
CA PHE A 19 -3.53 9.40 6.84
C PHE A 19 -4.85 10.10 6.45
N SER A 20 -5.07 10.35 5.16
CA SER A 20 -6.30 10.96 4.65
C SER A 20 -7.52 10.06 4.85
N SER A 21 -8.71 10.65 4.70
CA SER A 21 -9.96 9.89 4.65
C SER A 21 -10.02 8.97 3.43
N SER A 22 -9.42 9.38 2.30
CA SER A 22 -9.35 8.57 1.08
C SER A 22 -8.53 7.31 1.28
N ALA A 23 -7.32 7.41 1.83
CA ALA A 23 -6.49 6.23 2.14
C ALA A 23 -7.20 5.25 3.09
N LYS A 24 -7.98 5.76 4.05
CA LYS A 24 -8.77 4.93 4.99
C LYS A 24 -9.90 4.15 4.33
N LYS A 25 -10.41 4.55 3.17
CA LYS A 25 -11.46 3.80 2.47
C LYS A 25 -10.99 2.41 2.03
N ALA A 26 -9.68 2.17 1.97
CA ALA A 26 -9.10 0.86 1.67
C ALA A 26 -9.19 -0.15 2.83
N LEU A 27 -9.37 0.31 4.07
CA LEU A 27 -9.32 -0.52 5.28
C LEU A 27 -10.27 -1.73 5.26
N PRO A 28 -11.55 -1.63 4.84
CA PRO A 28 -12.43 -2.79 4.79
C PRO A 28 -11.92 -3.89 3.84
N TYR A 29 -11.32 -3.50 2.71
CA TYR A 29 -10.78 -4.42 1.72
C TYR A 29 -9.49 -5.09 2.21
N ILE A 30 -8.60 -4.32 2.82
CA ILE A 30 -7.37 -4.87 3.42
C ILE A 30 -7.71 -5.88 4.51
N THR A 31 -8.70 -5.56 5.35
CA THR A 31 -9.18 -6.44 6.42
C THR A 31 -9.77 -7.72 5.85
N SER A 32 -10.62 -7.64 4.82
CA SER A 32 -11.22 -8.84 4.22
C SER A 32 -10.18 -9.74 3.56
N LEU A 33 -9.22 -9.17 2.82
CA LEU A 33 -8.12 -9.93 2.20
C LEU A 33 -7.27 -10.64 3.26
N THR A 34 -6.98 -9.94 4.35
CA THR A 34 -6.17 -10.48 5.45
C THR A 34 -6.90 -11.61 6.18
N MET A 35 -8.19 -11.44 6.47
CA MET A 35 -9.00 -12.47 7.13
C MET A 35 -9.24 -13.69 6.23
N GLN A 36 -9.47 -13.47 4.93
CA GLN A 36 -9.78 -14.54 3.99
C GLN A 36 -8.55 -15.34 3.59
N TYR A 37 -7.40 -14.69 3.39
CA TYR A 37 -6.20 -15.32 2.83
C TYR A 37 -5.03 -15.41 3.81
N GLY A 38 -5.15 -14.86 5.02
CA GLY A 38 -4.03 -14.79 5.97
C GLY A 38 -2.90 -13.89 5.49
N ALA A 39 -3.22 -12.88 4.67
CA ALA A 39 -2.22 -12.01 4.05
C ALA A 39 -1.52 -11.10 5.07
N GLU A 40 -0.21 -10.89 4.88
CA GLU A 40 0.58 -9.92 5.64
C GLU A 40 0.32 -8.49 5.12
N ILE A 41 0.06 -7.54 6.02
CA ILE A 41 -0.17 -6.14 5.65
C ILE A 41 1.13 -5.33 5.82
N HIS A 42 1.59 -4.68 4.76
CA HIS A 42 2.65 -3.69 4.81
C HIS A 42 2.02 -2.29 4.77
N VAL A 43 2.05 -1.54 5.86
CA VAL A 43 1.54 -0.16 5.91
C VAL A 43 2.68 0.79 5.58
N LEU A 44 2.57 1.58 4.51
CA LEU A 44 3.61 2.49 4.06
C LEU A 44 3.18 3.94 4.23
N TYR A 45 3.96 4.71 4.99
CA TYR A 45 3.87 6.16 5.06
C TYR A 45 5.18 6.77 4.55
N VAL A 46 5.07 7.83 3.75
CA VAL A 46 6.22 8.56 3.21
C VAL A 46 6.22 9.95 3.84
N ILE A 47 7.30 10.28 4.54
CA ILE A 47 7.58 11.63 5.02
C ILE A 47 8.05 12.44 3.83
N GLU A 48 7.39 13.59 3.62
CA GLU A 48 7.79 14.56 2.60
C GLU A 48 9.23 14.99 2.80
N ASP A 49 10.00 15.01 1.71
CA ASP A 49 11.34 15.53 1.74
C ASP A 49 11.39 17.05 1.82
N ILE A 50 11.47 17.53 3.04
CA ILE A 50 11.70 18.94 3.36
C ILE A 50 13.16 19.37 3.13
N ALA A 51 14.12 18.44 3.04
CA ALA A 51 15.54 18.74 2.87
C ALA A 51 15.91 18.98 1.40
N HIS A 52 15.11 18.47 0.45
CA HIS A 52 15.32 18.69 -0.99
C HIS A 52 14.70 19.97 -1.56
N HIS A 53 13.95 20.77 -0.77
CA HIS A 53 13.44 22.05 -1.25
C HIS A 53 14.59 23.06 -1.41
N GLU A 54 14.80 23.59 -2.63
CA GLU A 54 15.92 24.49 -2.98
C GLU A 54 16.07 25.70 -2.03
N SER A 55 14.98 26.17 -1.42
CA SER A 55 15.00 27.29 -0.46
C SER A 55 15.68 26.97 0.88
N TRP A 56 15.89 25.70 1.22
CA TRP A 56 16.45 25.28 2.52
C TRP A 56 17.95 24.98 2.48
N TYR A 57 18.56 24.89 1.29
CA TYR A 57 19.95 24.46 1.07
C TYR A 57 21.05 25.42 1.59
N GLY A 58 20.70 26.44 2.37
CA GLY A 58 21.66 27.40 2.93
C GLY A 58 21.23 28.17 4.18
N GLU A 59 19.93 28.20 4.53
CA GLU A 59 19.44 28.98 5.68
C GLU A 59 19.34 28.20 7.00
N PHE A 60 19.16 26.87 6.93
CA PHE A 60 19.05 26.04 8.13
C PHE A 60 20.32 25.22 8.35
N ASP A 61 20.88 25.31 9.57
CA ASP A 61 21.94 24.41 10.03
C ASP A 61 21.46 22.95 9.97
N ARG A 62 22.34 22.01 9.58
CA ARG A 62 22.04 20.57 9.46
C ARG A 62 21.38 20.01 10.72
N THR A 63 21.76 20.53 11.88
CA THR A 63 21.20 20.12 13.17
C THR A 63 19.70 20.42 13.33
N HIS A 64 19.18 21.45 12.67
CA HIS A 64 17.75 21.77 12.67
C HIS A 64 16.97 20.85 11.73
N ILE A 65 17.53 20.53 10.56
CA ILE A 65 16.95 19.58 9.61
C ILE A 65 16.86 18.20 10.26
N ASP A 66 17.93 17.73 10.91
CA ASP A 66 17.94 16.45 11.61
C ASP A 66 16.87 16.36 12.70
N LYS A 67 16.72 17.43 13.50
CA LYS A 67 15.67 17.49 14.54
C LYS A 67 14.27 17.47 13.93
N LEU A 68 14.06 18.18 12.84
CA LEU A 68 12.77 18.23 12.15
C LEU A 68 12.42 16.86 11.57
N MET A 69 13.37 16.20 10.91
CA MET A 69 13.20 14.83 10.40
C MET A 69 12.95 13.82 11.50
N GLN A 70 13.65 13.92 12.64
CA GLN A 70 13.39 13.08 13.82
C GLN A 70 11.98 13.29 14.37
N TRP A 71 11.51 14.53 14.42
CA TRP A 71 10.16 14.85 14.87
C TRP A 71 9.10 14.32 13.90
N SER A 72 9.31 14.44 12.60
CA SER A 72 8.43 13.87 11.57
C SER A 72 8.35 12.35 11.67
N ASN A 73 9.49 11.66 11.83
CA ASN A 73 9.52 10.21 12.05
C ASN A 73 8.73 9.79 13.30
N LYS A 74 9.01 10.41 14.45
CA LYS A 74 8.26 10.09 15.69
C LYS A 74 6.77 10.36 15.58
N SER A 75 6.39 11.42 14.87
CA SER A 75 4.99 11.77 14.66
C SER A 75 4.30 10.77 13.74
N ALA A 76 4.97 10.34 12.67
CA ALA A 76 4.51 9.30 11.76
C ALA A 76 4.34 7.95 12.47
N GLU A 77 5.32 7.52 13.27
CA GLU A 77 5.25 6.29 14.08
C GLU A 77 4.02 6.30 14.99
N LYS A 78 3.86 7.37 15.77
CA LYS A 78 2.72 7.53 16.69
C LYS A 78 1.38 7.50 15.96
N ARG A 79 1.30 8.12 14.78
CA ARG A 79 0.07 8.16 13.97
C ARG A 79 -0.25 6.78 13.39
N LEU A 80 0.76 6.07 12.90
CA LEU A 80 0.63 4.70 12.40
C LEU A 80 0.19 3.75 13.52
N ASP A 81 0.75 3.87 14.72
CA ASP A 81 0.32 3.09 15.88
C ASP A 81 -1.17 3.28 16.18
N GLN A 82 -1.63 4.52 16.20
CA GLN A 82 -3.04 4.83 16.46
C GLN A 82 -3.98 4.23 15.41
N ILE A 83 -3.59 4.29 14.13
CA ILE A 83 -4.41 3.78 13.03
C ILE A 83 -4.38 2.26 13.00
N CYS A 84 -3.21 1.64 13.13
CA CYS A 84 -3.07 0.18 13.13
C CYS A 84 -3.79 -0.42 14.34
N GLY A 85 -3.63 0.15 15.53
CA GLY A 85 -4.38 -0.29 16.71
C GLY A 85 -5.89 -0.16 16.51
N ARG A 86 -6.37 0.96 15.97
CA ARG A 86 -7.81 1.16 15.77
C ARG A 86 -8.43 0.24 14.71
N TYR A 87 -7.72 -0.03 13.62
CA TYR A 87 -8.32 -0.61 12.41
C TYR A 87 -7.77 -1.99 12.04
N LEU A 88 -6.59 -2.35 12.51
CA LEU A 88 -5.90 -3.61 12.18
C LEU A 88 -5.73 -4.53 13.39
N GLU A 89 -6.33 -4.23 14.54
CA GLU A 89 -6.26 -5.07 15.76
C GLU A 89 -6.68 -6.53 15.54
N GLY A 90 -7.60 -6.79 14.60
CA GLY A 90 -8.04 -8.14 14.24
C GLY A 90 -7.18 -8.84 13.17
N CYS A 91 -6.14 -8.19 12.65
CA CYS A 91 -5.28 -8.75 11.61
C CYS A 91 -4.11 -9.53 12.25
N PRO A 92 -3.81 -10.76 11.78
CA PRO A 92 -2.80 -11.62 12.39
C PRO A 92 -1.36 -11.10 12.22
N LEU A 93 -1.10 -10.26 11.21
CA LEU A 93 0.24 -9.74 10.94
C LEU A 93 0.21 -8.43 10.13
N TYR A 94 0.82 -7.37 10.67
CA TYR A 94 1.11 -6.14 9.93
C TYR A 94 2.49 -5.57 10.26
N ILE A 95 3.11 -4.93 9.27
CA ILE A 95 4.43 -4.31 9.34
C ILE A 95 4.31 -2.85 8.91
N LYS A 96 4.86 -1.92 9.68
CA LYS A 96 4.87 -0.49 9.37
C LYS A 96 6.18 -0.11 8.70
N HIS A 97 6.09 0.65 7.60
CA HIS A 97 7.22 1.19 6.85
C HIS A 97 7.08 2.71 6.84
N ILE A 98 8.14 3.40 7.26
CA ILE A 98 8.26 4.85 7.15
C ILE A 98 9.46 5.12 6.25
N ALA A 99 9.20 5.76 5.11
CA ALA A 99 10.24 6.22 4.19
C ALA A 99 10.35 7.74 4.29
N ALA A 100 11.52 8.30 4.00
CA ALA A 100 11.75 9.73 3.88
C ALA A 100 12.56 9.99 2.62
N GLY A 101 12.21 11.00 1.83
CA GLY A 101 13.04 11.42 0.70
C GLY A 101 13.09 10.52 -0.53
N PHE A 102 12.17 9.58 -0.60
CA PHE A 102 12.07 8.64 -1.71
C PHE A 102 10.65 8.60 -2.26
N GLU A 103 10.09 9.76 -2.58
CA GLU A 103 8.84 9.89 -3.34
C GLU A 103 8.90 9.04 -4.61
N ALA A 104 10.05 9.04 -5.30
CA ALA A 104 10.28 8.18 -6.47
C ALA A 104 10.29 6.69 -6.15
N ALA A 105 10.76 6.26 -4.97
CA ALA A 105 10.70 4.84 -4.59
C ALA A 105 9.29 4.44 -4.15
N ALA A 106 8.53 5.34 -3.55
CA ALA A 106 7.13 5.11 -3.22
C ALA A 106 6.25 5.04 -4.48
N ILE A 107 6.47 5.94 -5.44
CA ILE A 107 5.85 5.89 -6.77
C ILE A 107 6.30 4.62 -7.51
N SER A 108 7.58 4.28 -7.50
CA SER A 108 8.09 3.04 -8.10
C SER A 108 7.51 1.78 -7.46
N ALA A 109 7.33 1.79 -6.13
CA ALA A 109 6.66 0.71 -5.42
C ALA A 109 5.19 0.62 -5.83
N ALA A 110 4.47 1.76 -5.94
CA ALA A 110 3.09 1.79 -6.41
C ALA A 110 2.96 1.27 -7.85
N ILE A 111 3.79 1.73 -8.78
CA ILE A 111 3.88 1.25 -10.16
C ILE A 111 4.12 -0.26 -10.19
N SER A 112 5.12 -0.75 -9.44
CA SER A 112 5.44 -2.18 -9.38
C SER A 112 4.28 -3.01 -8.80
N MET A 113 3.50 -2.45 -7.87
CA MET A 113 2.31 -3.14 -7.33
C MET A 113 1.19 -3.22 -8.35
N GLU A 114 0.92 -2.13 -9.07
CA GLU A 114 -0.11 -2.10 -10.11
C GLU A 114 0.24 -3.07 -11.24
N GLU A 115 1.50 -3.14 -11.67
CA GLU A 115 1.99 -4.14 -12.62
C GLU A 115 1.74 -5.57 -12.12
N HIS A 116 2.06 -5.85 -10.85
CA HIS A 116 1.80 -7.17 -10.25
C HIS A 116 0.30 -7.49 -10.13
N ALA A 117 -0.54 -6.50 -9.81
CA ALA A 117 -1.99 -6.65 -9.74
C ALA A 117 -2.59 -6.96 -11.12
N VAL A 118 -2.18 -6.22 -12.16
CA VAL A 118 -2.56 -6.49 -13.56
C VAL A 118 -2.20 -7.92 -13.95
N LYS A 119 -1.00 -8.38 -13.61
CA LYS A 119 -0.56 -9.74 -13.89
C LYS A 119 -1.41 -10.78 -13.16
N LEU A 120 -1.57 -10.63 -11.85
CA LEU A 120 -2.35 -11.56 -11.01
C LEU A 120 -3.79 -11.70 -11.52
N TYR A 121 -4.47 -10.58 -11.79
CA TYR A 121 -5.84 -10.60 -12.27
C TYR A 121 -5.95 -11.17 -13.69
N SER A 122 -4.98 -10.91 -14.56
CA SER A 122 -4.97 -11.47 -15.92
C SER A 122 -4.81 -13.00 -15.89
N GLU A 123 -3.86 -13.52 -15.10
CA GLU A 123 -3.67 -14.97 -14.91
C GLU A 123 -4.90 -15.63 -14.26
N SER A 124 -5.53 -14.96 -13.29
CA SER A 124 -6.73 -15.45 -12.62
C SER A 124 -7.94 -15.53 -13.56
N ALA A 125 -8.07 -14.56 -14.48
CA ALA A 125 -9.11 -14.57 -15.51
C ALA A 125 -8.93 -15.72 -16.53
N GLU A 126 -7.69 -16.13 -16.80
CA GLU A 126 -7.39 -17.24 -17.70
C GLU A 126 -7.67 -18.60 -17.07
N THR A 127 -7.36 -18.74 -15.77
CA THR A 127 -7.38 -20.01 -15.04
C THR A 127 -8.72 -20.34 -14.39
N THR A 128 -9.57 -19.34 -14.12
CA THR A 128 -10.90 -19.59 -13.53
C THR A 128 -11.89 -20.19 -14.54
N SER A 129 -12.65 -21.19 -14.09
CA SER A 129 -13.74 -21.82 -14.85
C SER A 129 -15.09 -21.11 -14.64
N ASP A 130 -15.20 -20.24 -13.64
CA ASP A 130 -16.43 -19.49 -13.32
C ASP A 130 -16.54 -18.25 -14.23
N PRO A 131 -17.59 -18.15 -15.07
CA PRO A 131 -17.81 -17.01 -15.97
C PRO A 131 -17.94 -15.65 -15.25
N GLU A 132 -18.53 -15.62 -14.06
CA GLU A 132 -18.75 -14.38 -13.29
C GLU A 132 -17.44 -13.89 -12.68
N ALA A 133 -16.68 -14.80 -12.06
CA ALA A 133 -15.33 -14.51 -11.55
C ALA A 133 -14.39 -14.07 -12.69
N LYS A 134 -14.49 -14.71 -13.86
CA LYS A 134 -13.72 -14.34 -15.06
C LYS A 134 -14.01 -12.91 -15.51
N ALA A 135 -15.28 -12.50 -15.50
CA ALA A 135 -15.67 -11.14 -15.84
C ALA A 135 -15.12 -10.12 -14.83
N LEU A 136 -15.20 -10.43 -13.54
CA LEU A 136 -14.66 -9.59 -12.47
C LEU A 136 -13.14 -9.40 -12.60
N TYR A 137 -12.37 -10.47 -12.77
CA TYR A 137 -10.92 -10.38 -12.91
C TYR A 137 -10.49 -9.60 -14.16
N LYS A 138 -11.20 -9.76 -15.28
CA LYS A 138 -10.96 -8.93 -16.47
C LYS A 138 -11.21 -7.46 -16.21
N TRP A 139 -12.27 -7.13 -15.47
CA TRP A 139 -12.57 -5.75 -15.10
C TRP A 139 -11.49 -5.17 -14.18
N LEU A 140 -11.07 -5.89 -13.13
CA LEU A 140 -10.00 -5.48 -12.24
C LEU A 140 -8.67 -5.28 -12.99
N ALA A 141 -8.28 -6.24 -13.84
CA ALA A 141 -7.06 -6.13 -14.65
C ALA A 141 -7.09 -4.92 -15.60
N ARG A 142 -8.26 -4.54 -16.10
CA ARG A 142 -8.44 -3.35 -16.93
C ARG A 142 -8.35 -2.08 -16.10
N TRP A 143 -9.03 -2.03 -14.96
CA TRP A 143 -8.98 -0.90 -14.04
C TRP A 143 -7.54 -0.56 -13.62
N GLU A 144 -6.76 -1.56 -13.22
CA GLU A 144 -5.36 -1.33 -12.81
C GLU A 144 -4.49 -0.84 -13.97
N ARG A 145 -4.74 -1.26 -15.22
CA ARG A 145 -4.04 -0.72 -16.41
C ARG A 145 -4.40 0.74 -16.68
N GLU A 146 -5.66 1.12 -16.48
CA GLU A 146 -6.11 2.51 -16.59
C GLU A 146 -5.47 3.37 -15.49
N HIS A 147 -5.32 2.83 -14.27
CA HIS A 147 -4.66 3.50 -13.15
C HIS A 147 -3.15 3.68 -13.39
N LEU A 148 -2.47 2.64 -13.87
CA LEU A 148 -1.04 2.69 -14.25
C LEU A 148 -0.75 3.74 -15.33
N GLY A 149 -1.72 3.99 -16.23
CA GLY A 149 -1.59 5.02 -17.27
C GLY A 149 -1.71 6.47 -16.78
N LEU A 150 -2.07 6.68 -15.51
CA LEU A 150 -2.18 8.00 -14.88
C LEU A 150 -0.97 8.39 -14.02
N LEU A 151 -0.07 7.43 -13.75
CA LEU A 151 1.21 7.62 -13.04
C LEU A 151 2.34 7.91 -14.03
#